data_AF-A0A7J2NRC1-F1
#
_entry.id   AF-A0A7J2NRC1-F1
#
_cell.length_a   1.000
_cell.length_b   1.000
_cell.length_c   1.000
_cell.angle_alpha   90.00
_cell.angle_beta   90.00
_cell.angle_gamma   90.00
#
_symmetry.space_group_name_H-M   'P 1'
#
loop_
_entity.id
_entity.type
_entity.pdbx_description
1 polymer ?
#
loop_
_entity_poly.entity_id
_entity_poly.type
_entity_poly.pdbx_seq_one_letter_code
_entity_poly.pdbx_strand_id
1 'polypeptide(L)'
;MYDIIQAYNKTRGTALLDQLKEKKPLFLCVIGVTETAKIQGISAAGENPEITDYTPPADVELLHLGKCKCIPGVPVTPDGIPTPALITMSALKLADIPTLVFSAGLKVKPHVPFVDLGGKPGRDIRTGRALDNAEEVLNRAKLAGENLAKTVDYLVIGESIPGGTTTALSVLLAMGVDAKGKVSSSMPLNPHGLKIKTVEEALEAAGAKFGDFADDPIKAVSTVGDPMQPALAGLVLGAAGRVPVIMAGGTQMAAVLAVVKASNPDVLDNVAVGTTRWILADKTADMKGLVAEIADVPLLAADMDFGRSRFDGLKAYEAGVVKEGVGCGGAAMAAMLKSNGKITKKVLLEEIENNYKQLVNTK
;
A
#
# COMPACT_ATOMS: atom_id res chain seq x y z
N MET A 1 -11.96 -23.09 -1.11
CA MET A 1 -11.82 -21.86 -1.91
C MET A 1 -11.75 -20.73 -0.90
N TYR A 2 -10.62 -20.04 -0.80
CA TYR A 2 -10.48 -18.90 0.11
C TYR A 2 -11.36 -17.75 -0.39
N ASP A 3 -11.78 -16.82 0.48
CA ASP A 3 -12.45 -15.56 0.11
C ASP A 3 -11.45 -14.60 -0.59
N ILE A 4 -10.80 -15.09 -1.65
CA ILE A 4 -9.73 -14.44 -2.42
C ILE A 4 -10.06 -14.52 -3.90
N ILE A 5 -10.16 -13.36 -4.54
CA ILE A 5 -10.39 -13.19 -5.97
C ILE A 5 -9.06 -13.25 -6.71
N GLN A 6 -9.01 -14.00 -7.80
CA GLN A 6 -7.87 -14.02 -8.73
C GLN A 6 -8.23 -13.22 -10.00
N ALA A 7 -7.71 -12.00 -10.12
CA ALA A 7 -8.11 -11.05 -11.16
C ALA A 7 -7.22 -11.11 -12.42
N TYR A 8 -5.96 -11.49 -12.26
CA TYR A 8 -4.98 -11.64 -13.34
C TYR A 8 -3.97 -12.75 -13.01
N ASN A 9 -3.47 -13.40 -14.06
CA ASN A 9 -2.61 -14.60 -14.00
C ASN A 9 -3.10 -15.66 -13.00
N LYS A 10 -4.29 -16.22 -13.26
CA LYS A 10 -4.94 -17.21 -12.37
C LYS A 10 -4.12 -18.50 -12.18
N THR A 11 -3.34 -18.89 -13.19
CA THR A 11 -2.51 -20.10 -13.10
C THR A 11 -1.41 -19.90 -12.06
N ARG A 12 -0.61 -18.83 -12.16
CA ARG A 12 0.41 -18.52 -11.16
C ARG A 12 -0.22 -18.12 -9.82
N GLY A 13 -1.37 -17.44 -9.84
CA GLY A 13 -2.13 -17.10 -8.63
C GLY A 13 -2.56 -18.33 -7.85
N THR A 14 -3.08 -19.36 -8.51
CA THR A 14 -3.48 -20.61 -7.87
C THR A 14 -2.27 -21.35 -7.29
N ALA A 15 -1.19 -21.48 -8.06
CA ALA A 15 0.05 -22.10 -7.59
C ALA A 15 0.63 -21.39 -6.36
N LEU A 16 0.63 -20.06 -6.36
CA LEU A 16 1.07 -19.26 -5.22
C LEU A 16 0.16 -19.46 -4.01
N LEU A 17 -1.16 -19.39 -4.16
CA LEU A 17 -2.09 -19.58 -3.04
C LEU A 17 -1.96 -20.97 -2.42
N ASP A 18 -1.74 -22.01 -3.23
CA ASP A 18 -1.48 -23.38 -2.75
C ASP A 18 -0.14 -23.46 -1.99
N GLN A 19 0.89 -22.75 -2.44
CA GLN A 19 2.18 -22.66 -1.75
C GLN A 19 2.07 -21.94 -0.39
N LEU A 20 1.23 -20.90 -0.30
CA LEU A 20 1.10 -20.03 0.88
C LEU A 20 0.11 -20.54 1.93
N LYS A 21 -0.76 -21.49 1.58
CA LYS A 21 -1.71 -22.11 2.49
C LYS A 21 -1.01 -22.65 3.74
N GLU A 22 -1.54 -22.29 4.92
CA GLU A 22 -1.05 -22.74 6.24
C GLU A 22 0.42 -22.37 6.55
N LYS A 23 1.03 -21.49 5.74
CA LYS A 23 2.37 -20.96 5.98
C LYS A 23 2.35 -19.79 6.96
N LYS A 24 3.53 -19.45 7.48
CA LYS A 24 3.74 -18.36 8.44
C LYS A 24 4.17 -17.07 7.73
N PRO A 25 3.24 -16.11 7.52
CA PRO A 25 3.60 -14.78 7.04
C PRO A 25 4.32 -13.96 8.11
N LEU A 26 5.09 -12.99 7.65
CA LEU A 26 5.37 -11.76 8.38
C LEU A 26 4.78 -10.57 7.61
N PHE A 27 4.00 -9.76 8.31
CA PHE A 27 3.45 -8.54 7.75
C PHE A 27 4.41 -7.37 7.99
N LEU A 28 4.72 -6.63 6.94
CA LEU A 28 5.54 -5.43 6.97
C LEU A 28 4.66 -4.24 6.57
N CYS A 29 4.77 -3.13 7.29
CA CYS A 29 4.13 -1.87 6.89
C CYS A 29 5.19 -0.79 6.67
N VAL A 30 5.34 -0.36 5.42
CA VAL A 30 6.22 0.75 5.04
C VAL A 30 5.45 2.05 5.17
N ILE A 31 5.91 2.93 6.05
CA ILE A 31 5.28 4.24 6.28
C ILE A 31 6.18 5.37 5.82
N GLY A 32 5.57 6.39 5.24
CA GLY A 32 6.25 7.59 4.78
C GLY A 32 5.30 8.76 4.65
N VAL A 33 5.86 9.96 4.48
CA VAL A 33 5.09 11.17 4.18
C VAL A 33 5.66 11.87 2.95
N THR A 34 4.84 12.67 2.28
CA THR A 34 5.27 13.51 1.16
C THR A 34 4.52 14.84 1.18
N GLU A 35 5.20 15.95 0.85
CA GLU A 35 4.55 17.26 0.70
C GLU A 35 3.52 17.26 -0.43
N THR A 36 3.60 16.35 -1.40
CA THR A 36 2.55 16.20 -2.43
C THR A 36 1.18 15.88 -1.82
N ALA A 37 1.14 15.25 -0.66
CA ALA A 37 -0.10 15.00 0.08
C ALA A 37 -0.75 16.30 0.61
N LYS A 38 0.03 17.38 0.73
CA LYS A 38 -0.44 18.69 1.22
C LYS A 38 -1.17 19.50 0.16
N ILE A 39 -1.07 19.11 -1.11
CA ILE A 39 -1.82 19.75 -2.20
C ILE A 39 -3.31 19.50 -1.98
N GLN A 40 -4.08 20.58 -1.85
CA GLN A 40 -5.51 20.49 -1.57
C GLN A 40 -6.24 19.64 -2.63
N GLY A 41 -7.00 18.64 -2.17
CA GLY A 41 -7.75 17.73 -3.04
C GLY A 41 -6.96 16.56 -3.62
N ILE A 42 -5.66 16.40 -3.31
CA ILE A 42 -4.88 15.23 -3.73
C ILE A 42 -5.12 14.01 -2.84
N SER A 43 -5.21 14.21 -1.53
CA SER A 43 -5.31 13.12 -0.54
C SER A 43 -6.51 13.31 0.38
N ALA A 44 -7.17 12.20 0.73
CA ALA A 44 -8.16 12.15 1.83
C ALA A 44 -7.71 11.21 2.96
N ALA A 45 -6.41 10.91 3.04
CA ALA A 45 -5.81 10.14 4.12
C ALA A 45 -5.63 11.03 5.36
N GLY A 46 -6.75 11.43 5.96
CA GLY A 46 -6.84 12.44 7.01
C GLY A 46 -7.91 13.49 6.72
N GLU A 47 -8.38 14.18 7.77
CA GLU A 47 -9.41 15.22 7.69
C GLU A 47 -9.00 16.46 6.88
N ASN A 48 -7.71 16.78 6.84
CA ASN A 48 -7.17 17.93 6.13
C ASN A 48 -5.71 17.68 5.69
N PRO A 49 -5.14 18.48 4.79
CA PRO A 49 -3.74 18.37 4.39
C PRO A 49 -2.77 18.31 5.57
N GLU A 50 -2.99 19.07 6.64
CA GLU A 50 -2.04 19.13 7.74
C GLU A 50 -1.91 17.82 8.52
N ILE A 51 -3.01 17.08 8.69
CA ILE A 51 -3.00 15.80 9.42
C ILE A 51 -2.29 14.66 8.67
N THR A 52 -1.99 14.84 7.38
CA THR A 52 -1.34 13.79 6.57
C THR A 52 0.05 13.39 7.09
N ASP A 53 0.74 14.27 7.82
CA ASP A 53 2.02 13.93 8.47
C ASP A 53 1.85 12.96 9.66
N TYR A 54 0.64 12.88 10.21
CA TYR A 54 0.29 12.04 11.36
C TYR A 54 -0.41 10.75 10.98
N THR A 55 -1.02 10.66 9.79
CA THR A 55 -1.77 9.48 9.35
C THR A 55 -0.91 8.21 9.35
N PRO A 56 0.27 8.14 8.70
CA PRO A 56 1.07 6.90 8.72
C PRO A 56 1.54 6.47 10.12
N PRO A 57 2.05 7.38 10.99
CA PRO A 57 2.36 7.04 12.37
C PRO A 57 1.14 6.54 13.16
N ALA A 58 -0.01 7.20 13.02
CA ALA A 58 -1.24 6.82 13.71
C ALA A 58 -1.79 5.47 13.25
N ASP A 59 -1.70 5.16 11.95
CA ASP A 59 -2.07 3.86 11.39
C ASP A 59 -1.29 2.72 12.05
N VAL A 60 0.03 2.85 12.16
CA VAL A 60 0.87 1.79 12.75
C VAL A 60 0.79 1.74 14.28
N GLU A 61 0.49 2.86 14.94
CA GLU A 61 0.15 2.88 16.36
C GLU A 61 -1.16 2.15 16.62
N LEU A 62 -2.19 2.37 15.79
CA LEU A 62 -3.44 1.62 15.87
C LEU A 62 -3.18 0.11 15.68
N LEU A 63 -2.37 -0.27 14.69
CA LEU A 63 -2.02 -1.67 14.43
C LEU A 63 -1.45 -2.38 15.67
N HIS A 64 -0.50 -1.76 16.38
CA HIS A 64 0.22 -2.41 17.48
C HIS A 64 -0.42 -2.18 18.85
N LEU A 65 -1.01 -1.00 19.08
CA LEU A 65 -1.48 -0.56 20.39
C LEU A 65 -3.01 -0.59 20.52
N GLY A 66 -3.73 -0.77 19.41
CA GLY A 66 -5.19 -0.64 19.38
C GLY A 66 -5.70 0.79 19.57
N LYS A 67 -4.80 1.79 19.56
CA LYS A 67 -5.11 3.22 19.69
C LYS A 67 -3.97 4.07 19.14
N CYS A 68 -4.28 5.29 18.69
CA CYS A 68 -3.27 6.26 18.30
C CYS A 68 -2.76 7.02 19.53
N LYS A 69 -1.48 7.39 19.49
CA LYS A 69 -0.77 8.18 20.50
C LYS A 69 -0.22 9.48 19.93
N CYS A 70 0.17 9.52 18.66
CA CYS A 70 0.67 10.74 18.01
C CYS A 70 -0.45 11.75 17.73
N ILE A 71 -1.71 11.32 17.72
CA ILE A 71 -2.91 12.16 17.59
C ILE A 71 -4.03 11.65 18.51
N PRO A 72 -4.98 12.50 18.92
CA PRO A 72 -6.21 12.06 19.55
C PRO A 72 -7.12 11.36 18.54
N GLY A 73 -7.73 10.24 18.93
CA GLY A 73 -8.64 9.47 18.08
C GLY A 73 -7.92 8.60 17.04
N VAL A 74 -8.58 8.33 15.92
CA VAL A 74 -8.03 7.56 14.79
C VAL A 74 -8.06 8.40 13.53
N PRO A 75 -7.14 8.20 12.56
CA PRO A 75 -7.25 8.83 11.27
C PRO A 75 -8.58 8.46 10.62
N VAL A 76 -9.29 9.49 10.19
CA VAL A 76 -10.54 9.39 9.44
C VAL A 76 -10.42 10.22 8.17
N THR A 77 -11.19 9.87 7.15
CA THR A 77 -11.41 10.77 6.01
C THR A 77 -12.12 12.05 6.49
N PRO A 78 -12.20 13.10 5.67
CA PRO A 78 -13.00 14.29 6.00
C PRO A 78 -14.46 13.98 6.35
N ASP A 79 -15.00 12.89 5.80
CA ASP A 79 -16.36 12.39 6.06
C ASP A 79 -16.46 11.47 7.30
N GLY A 80 -15.38 11.35 8.09
CA GLY A 80 -15.37 10.56 9.33
C GLY A 80 -15.26 9.04 9.13
N ILE A 81 -14.91 8.58 7.93
CA ILE A 81 -14.75 7.14 7.62
C ILE A 81 -13.41 6.65 8.17
N PRO A 82 -13.35 5.54 8.93
CA PRO A 82 -12.12 5.11 9.58
C PRO A 82 -11.07 4.61 8.59
N THR A 83 -9.82 4.77 9.01
CA THR A 83 -8.64 4.21 8.36
C THR A 83 -8.76 2.69 8.09
N PRO A 84 -8.22 2.21 6.95
CA PRO A 84 -8.14 0.78 6.65
C PRO A 84 -7.17 0.05 7.60
N ALA A 85 -6.37 0.76 8.41
CA ALA A 85 -5.57 0.17 9.48
C ALA A 85 -6.44 -0.66 10.46
N LEU A 86 -7.72 -0.32 10.63
CA LEU A 86 -8.66 -1.12 11.43
C LEU A 86 -8.82 -2.55 10.85
N ILE A 87 -8.90 -2.67 9.53
CA ILE A 87 -9.02 -3.94 8.81
C ILE A 87 -7.73 -4.74 8.98
N THR A 88 -6.59 -4.10 8.72
CA THR A 88 -5.26 -4.70 8.87
C THR A 88 -5.05 -5.21 10.30
N MET A 89 -5.32 -4.39 11.32
CA MET A 89 -5.20 -4.76 12.73
C MET A 89 -6.07 -5.97 13.06
N SER A 90 -7.33 -5.96 12.62
CA SER A 90 -8.28 -7.05 12.88
C SER A 90 -7.81 -8.36 12.25
N ALA A 91 -7.36 -8.33 10.99
CA ALA A 91 -6.84 -9.50 10.29
C ALA A 91 -5.59 -10.09 10.98
N LEU A 92 -4.62 -9.24 11.32
CA LEU A 92 -3.36 -9.65 11.91
C LEU A 92 -3.55 -10.20 13.34
N LYS A 93 -4.40 -9.56 14.16
CA LYS A 93 -4.73 -10.05 15.51
C LYS A 93 -5.46 -11.39 15.46
N LEU A 94 -6.50 -11.49 14.62
CA LEU A 94 -7.32 -12.69 14.52
C LEU A 94 -6.52 -13.92 14.05
N ALA A 95 -5.52 -13.71 13.20
CA ALA A 95 -4.65 -14.76 12.68
C ALA A 95 -3.31 -14.89 13.42
N ASP A 96 -3.05 -14.08 14.46
CA ASP A 96 -1.76 -14.02 15.19
C ASP A 96 -0.54 -13.85 14.25
N ILE A 97 -0.62 -12.88 13.33
CA ILE A 97 0.43 -12.61 12.34
C ILE A 97 1.39 -11.54 12.90
N PRO A 98 2.71 -11.82 12.97
CA PRO A 98 3.69 -10.83 13.43
C PRO A 98 3.75 -9.65 12.47
N THR A 99 4.05 -8.47 13.02
CA THR A 99 4.15 -7.21 12.27
C THR A 99 5.46 -6.50 12.55
N LEU A 100 6.06 -5.91 11.52
CA LEU A 100 7.16 -4.94 11.64
C LEU A 100 6.86 -3.67 10.84
N VAL A 101 7.20 -2.53 11.42
CA VAL A 101 7.05 -1.21 10.78
C VAL A 101 8.38 -0.76 10.21
N PHE A 102 8.37 -0.23 9.00
CA PHE A 102 9.53 0.35 8.31
C PHE A 102 9.27 1.83 8.02
N SER A 103 10.10 2.71 8.57
CA SER A 103 10.07 4.14 8.27
C SER A 103 10.89 4.41 7.01
N ALA A 104 10.22 4.86 5.95
CA ALA A 104 10.86 5.30 4.72
C ALA A 104 11.18 6.80 4.70
N GLY A 105 10.56 7.58 5.60
CA GLY A 105 10.78 9.03 5.68
C GLY A 105 9.58 9.72 6.33
N LEU A 106 9.73 10.13 7.58
CA LEU A 106 8.65 10.66 8.42
C LEU A 106 8.99 12.03 9.00
N LYS A 107 7.98 12.88 9.20
CA LYS A 107 8.10 14.09 10.03
C LYS A 107 7.74 13.83 11.49
N VAL A 108 6.69 13.04 11.71
CA VAL A 108 6.24 12.60 13.03
C VAL A 108 6.63 11.14 13.20
N LYS A 109 7.28 10.80 14.31
CA LYS A 109 7.65 9.41 14.61
C LYS A 109 6.50 8.71 15.35
N PRO A 110 6.17 7.45 15.02
CA PRO A 110 5.18 6.70 15.78
C PRO A 110 5.71 6.30 17.16
N HIS A 111 4.82 6.12 18.11
CA HIS A 111 5.09 5.66 19.48
C HIS A 111 5.07 4.13 19.59
N VAL A 112 5.54 3.45 18.54
CA VAL A 112 5.74 1.99 18.47
C VAL A 112 7.15 1.70 17.92
N PRO A 113 7.73 0.52 18.17
CA PRO A 113 8.99 0.15 17.54
C PRO A 113 8.89 0.13 16.01
N PHE A 114 9.89 0.67 15.33
CA PHE A 114 10.02 0.63 13.88
C PHE A 114 11.48 0.52 13.46
N VAL A 115 11.71 0.01 12.26
CA VAL A 115 13.00 -0.01 11.58
C VAL A 115 13.13 1.27 10.77
N ASP A 116 14.15 2.08 11.05
CA ASP A 116 14.44 3.28 10.27
C ASP A 116 15.34 2.94 9.07
N LEU A 117 14.88 3.21 7.86
CA LEU A 117 15.65 3.03 6.63
C LEU A 117 16.52 4.26 6.31
N GLY A 118 16.41 5.32 7.11
CA GLY A 118 17.18 6.56 6.98
C GLY A 118 16.80 7.39 5.75
N GLY A 119 15.57 7.23 5.26
CA GLY A 119 15.01 8.13 4.27
C GLY A 119 14.44 9.40 4.90
N LYS A 120 14.07 10.37 4.06
CA LYS A 120 13.51 11.66 4.46
C LYS A 120 12.07 11.81 3.95
N PRO A 121 11.25 12.67 4.58
CA PRO A 121 9.99 13.11 4.01
C PRO A 121 10.13 13.46 2.52
N GLY A 122 9.24 12.95 1.69
CA GLY A 122 9.19 13.28 0.27
C GLY A 122 8.85 14.75 0.06
N ARG A 123 9.51 15.40 -0.90
CA ARG A 123 9.18 16.77 -1.30
C ARG A 123 7.96 16.76 -2.24
N ASP A 124 7.48 17.96 -2.53
CA ASP A 124 6.44 18.14 -3.54
C ASP A 124 7.02 17.75 -4.91
N ILE A 125 6.42 16.74 -5.56
CA ILE A 125 6.85 16.25 -6.87
C ILE A 125 6.89 17.35 -7.94
N ARG A 126 6.10 18.44 -7.80
CA ARG A 126 6.13 19.59 -8.72
C ARG A 126 7.47 20.32 -8.74
N THR A 127 8.38 20.02 -7.81
CA THR A 127 9.75 20.52 -7.81
C THR A 127 10.71 19.73 -8.73
N GLY A 128 10.26 18.60 -9.28
CA GLY A 128 11.09 17.66 -10.06
C GLY A 128 12.21 16.99 -9.24
N ARG A 129 12.19 17.10 -7.91
CA ARG A 129 13.21 16.59 -6.98
C ARG A 129 12.58 16.04 -5.71
N ALA A 130 11.80 14.97 -5.88
CA ALA A 130 11.02 14.36 -4.81
C ALA A 130 11.86 13.81 -3.64
N LEU A 131 12.97 13.12 -3.91
CA LEU A 131 13.77 12.42 -2.89
C LEU A 131 15.27 12.71 -3.03
N ASP A 132 15.95 12.81 -1.88
CA ASP A 132 17.41 13.05 -1.84
C ASP A 132 18.22 11.74 -1.92
N ASN A 133 17.73 10.64 -1.35
CA ASN A 133 18.54 9.43 -1.10
C ASN A 133 17.79 8.11 -1.40
N ALA A 134 17.03 8.06 -2.50
CA ALA A 134 16.21 6.90 -2.84
C ALA A 134 17.02 5.60 -2.99
N GLU A 135 18.20 5.66 -3.62
CA GLU A 135 19.06 4.48 -3.81
C GLU A 135 19.57 3.90 -2.48
N GLU A 136 19.96 4.78 -1.55
CA GLU A 136 20.41 4.38 -0.21
C GLU A 136 19.28 3.70 0.57
N VAL A 137 18.08 4.27 0.53
CA VAL A 137 16.87 3.70 1.15
C VAL A 137 16.55 2.33 0.54
N LEU A 138 16.61 2.21 -0.79
CA LEU A 138 16.38 0.94 -1.48
C LEU A 138 17.39 -0.12 -1.05
N ASN A 139 18.68 0.23 -1.00
CA ASN A 139 19.74 -0.72 -0.62
C ASN A 139 19.62 -1.18 0.84
N ARG A 140 19.30 -0.27 1.77
CA ARG A 140 19.04 -0.64 3.17
C ARG A 140 17.81 -1.53 3.31
N ALA A 141 16.74 -1.20 2.59
CA ALA A 141 15.52 -2.01 2.56
C ALA A 141 15.78 -3.40 1.96
N LYS A 142 16.59 -3.49 0.91
CA LYS A 142 17.02 -4.76 0.31
C LYS A 142 17.74 -5.64 1.32
N LEU A 143 18.73 -5.10 2.03
CA LEU A 143 19.43 -5.83 3.08
C LEU A 143 18.47 -6.31 4.19
N ALA A 144 17.48 -5.49 4.58
CA ALA A 144 16.47 -5.89 5.54
C ALA A 144 15.60 -7.03 5.00
N GLY A 145 15.10 -6.93 3.77
CA GLY A 145 14.31 -7.96 3.09
C GLY A 145 15.06 -9.29 2.99
N GLU A 146 16.33 -9.26 2.59
CA GLU A 146 17.20 -10.44 2.51
C GLU A 146 17.33 -11.18 3.85
N ASN A 147 17.42 -10.45 4.96
CA ASN A 147 17.55 -11.05 6.28
C ASN A 147 16.21 -11.56 6.82
N LEU A 148 15.12 -10.81 6.63
CA LEU A 148 13.79 -11.23 7.04
C LEU A 148 13.35 -12.52 6.32
N ALA A 149 13.61 -12.62 5.02
CA ALA A 149 13.31 -13.79 4.19
C ALA A 149 13.97 -15.09 4.68
N LYS A 150 14.97 -15.03 5.56
CA LYS A 150 15.60 -16.21 6.17
C LYS A 150 14.78 -16.81 7.32
N THR A 151 13.77 -16.09 7.80
CA THR A 151 13.11 -16.37 9.09
C THR A 151 11.62 -16.70 8.96
N VAL A 152 11.06 -16.57 7.76
CA VAL A 152 9.61 -16.66 7.50
C VAL A 152 9.35 -17.47 6.23
N ASP A 153 8.12 -17.92 6.04
CA ASP A 153 7.74 -18.64 4.83
C ASP A 153 7.43 -17.70 3.66
N TYR A 154 6.91 -16.51 3.94
CA TYR A 154 6.61 -15.45 2.95
C TYR A 154 6.41 -14.09 3.62
N LEU A 155 6.49 -13.03 2.83
CA LEU A 155 6.22 -11.66 3.27
C LEU A 155 4.93 -11.10 2.68
N VAL A 156 4.28 -10.25 3.47
CA VAL A 156 3.18 -9.40 3.02
C VAL A 156 3.57 -7.96 3.34
N ILE A 157 3.76 -7.13 2.32
CA ILE A 157 4.38 -5.82 2.48
C ILE A 157 3.38 -4.75 2.07
N GLY A 158 2.80 -4.07 3.06
CA GLY A 158 1.86 -2.98 2.87
C GLY A 158 2.48 -1.60 3.01
N GLU A 159 1.68 -0.58 2.73
CA GLU A 159 2.09 0.82 2.83
C GLU A 159 1.08 1.71 3.56
N SER A 160 1.55 2.79 4.18
CA SER A 160 0.74 3.99 4.45
C SER A 160 1.52 5.23 4.01
N ILE A 161 1.12 5.80 2.86
CA ILE A 161 1.64 7.06 2.30
C ILE A 161 0.50 7.92 1.73
N PRO A 162 0.02 8.94 2.47
CA PRO A 162 -0.86 9.97 1.92
C PRO A 162 -0.30 10.57 0.63
N GLY A 163 -1.15 10.80 -0.38
CA GLY A 163 -0.71 11.26 -1.70
C GLY A 163 -0.07 10.19 -2.59
N GLY A 164 0.14 8.97 -2.09
CA GLY A 164 0.81 7.86 -2.79
C GLY A 164 0.22 7.51 -4.16
N THR A 165 -1.08 7.72 -4.38
CA THR A 165 -1.70 7.44 -5.70
C THR A 165 -1.25 8.43 -6.79
N THR A 166 -0.92 9.66 -6.42
CA THR A 166 -0.44 10.70 -7.34
C THR A 166 1.04 10.51 -7.66
N THR A 167 1.86 10.22 -6.66
CA THR A 167 3.28 9.88 -6.85
C THR A 167 3.44 8.58 -7.62
N ALA A 168 2.54 7.60 -7.43
CA ALA A 168 2.48 6.39 -8.25
C ALA A 168 2.15 6.69 -9.71
N LEU A 169 1.14 7.53 -10.00
CA LEU A 169 0.87 7.99 -11.36
C LEU A 169 2.11 8.62 -11.98
N SER A 170 2.81 9.46 -11.22
CA SER A 170 4.00 10.16 -11.68
C SER A 170 5.13 9.23 -12.07
N VAL A 171 5.46 8.25 -11.23
CA VAL A 171 6.52 7.30 -11.50
C VAL A 171 6.15 6.37 -12.64
N LEU A 172 4.89 5.91 -12.72
CA LEU A 172 4.42 5.09 -13.84
C LEU A 172 4.59 5.82 -15.18
N LEU A 173 4.17 7.08 -15.28
CA LEU A 173 4.35 7.87 -16.51
C LEU A 173 5.84 8.11 -16.82
N ALA A 174 6.64 8.45 -15.82
CA ALA A 174 8.07 8.65 -15.99
C ALA A 174 8.80 7.38 -16.47
N MET A 175 8.33 6.21 -16.04
CA MET A 175 8.84 4.90 -16.45
C MET A 175 8.16 4.34 -17.72
N GLY A 176 7.28 5.10 -18.36
CA GLY A 176 6.71 4.74 -19.66
C GLY A 176 5.51 3.81 -19.62
N VAL A 177 4.81 3.74 -18.48
CA VAL A 177 3.53 3.02 -18.32
C VAL A 177 2.38 4.01 -18.48
N ASP A 178 1.44 3.73 -19.39
CA ASP A 178 0.26 4.57 -19.57
C ASP A 178 -0.66 4.45 -18.36
N ALA A 179 -0.56 5.38 -17.42
CA ALA A 179 -1.30 5.34 -16.16
C ALA A 179 -2.35 6.45 -16.01
N LYS A 180 -2.48 7.36 -16.99
CA LYS A 180 -3.49 8.43 -16.94
C LYS A 180 -4.88 7.83 -16.88
N GLY A 181 -5.69 8.22 -15.90
CA GLY A 181 -7.03 7.66 -15.70
C GLY A 181 -7.08 6.25 -15.09
N LYS A 182 -5.93 5.61 -14.80
CA LYS A 182 -5.88 4.22 -14.30
C LYS A 182 -5.58 4.10 -12.79
N VAL A 183 -5.06 5.15 -12.15
CA VAL A 183 -4.77 5.14 -10.69
C VAL A 183 -6.04 5.36 -9.86
N SER A 184 -6.14 4.73 -8.69
CA SER A 184 -7.30 4.86 -7.78
C SER A 184 -7.16 6.07 -6.83
N SER A 185 -8.13 6.27 -5.93
CA SER A 185 -8.17 7.37 -4.95
C SER A 185 -8.83 6.95 -3.63
N SER A 186 -8.44 7.50 -2.49
CA SER A 186 -9.16 7.28 -1.22
C SER A 186 -10.52 7.99 -1.15
N MET A 187 -10.84 8.84 -2.13
CA MET A 187 -12.09 9.59 -2.25
C MET A 187 -13.10 8.89 -3.17
N PRO A 188 -14.41 9.04 -2.92
CA PRO A 188 -15.44 8.47 -3.79
C PRO A 188 -15.42 9.00 -5.23
N LEU A 189 -15.08 10.28 -5.42
CA LEU A 189 -14.76 10.83 -6.75
C LEU A 189 -13.24 10.95 -6.91
N ASN A 190 -12.68 10.28 -7.91
CA ASN A 190 -11.25 10.31 -8.18
C ASN A 190 -10.86 11.61 -8.93
N PRO A 191 -10.01 12.49 -8.36
CA PRO A 191 -9.67 13.77 -8.96
C PRO A 191 -8.59 13.63 -10.04
N HIS A 192 -8.84 12.83 -11.08
CA HIS A 192 -7.89 12.55 -12.15
C HIS A 192 -7.32 13.81 -12.79
N GLY A 193 -8.15 14.81 -13.07
CA GLY A 193 -7.70 16.07 -13.67
C GLY A 193 -6.64 16.80 -12.82
N LEU A 194 -6.84 16.83 -11.49
CA LEU A 194 -5.87 17.44 -10.57
C LEU A 194 -4.58 16.62 -10.52
N LYS A 195 -4.68 15.29 -10.37
CA LYS A 195 -3.52 14.39 -10.32
C LYS A 195 -2.68 14.48 -11.59
N ILE A 196 -3.31 14.43 -12.76
CA ILE A 196 -2.64 14.50 -14.06
C ILE A 196 -1.92 15.83 -14.20
N LYS A 197 -2.60 16.95 -13.88
CA LYS A 197 -1.97 18.28 -13.93
C LYS A 197 -0.75 18.38 -13.00
N THR A 198 -0.87 17.91 -11.75
CA THR A 198 0.25 17.91 -10.79
C THR A 198 1.44 17.08 -11.30
N VAL A 199 1.17 15.94 -11.95
CA VAL A 199 2.22 15.08 -12.51
C VAL A 199 2.86 15.69 -13.76
N GLU A 200 2.07 16.33 -14.62
CA GLU A 200 2.59 17.04 -15.79
C GLU A 200 3.51 18.20 -15.37
N GLU A 201 3.11 18.98 -14.37
CA GLU A 201 3.96 20.02 -13.76
C GLU A 201 5.26 19.44 -13.18
N ALA A 202 5.19 18.26 -12.54
CA ALA A 202 6.35 17.57 -11.98
C ALA A 202 7.36 17.11 -13.04
N LEU A 203 6.86 16.49 -14.12
CA LEU A 203 7.69 16.04 -15.24
C LEU A 203 8.30 17.24 -15.98
N GLU A 204 7.54 18.31 -16.21
CA GLU A 204 8.04 19.54 -16.82
C GLU A 204 9.16 20.17 -15.96
N ALA A 205 8.96 20.29 -14.66
CA ALA A 205 9.96 20.83 -13.73
C ALA A 205 11.25 19.98 -13.70
N ALA A 206 11.13 18.68 -13.94
CA ALA A 206 12.26 17.76 -14.06
C ALA A 206 12.94 17.78 -15.43
N GLY A 207 12.36 18.47 -16.43
CA GLY A 207 12.79 18.38 -17.83
C GLY A 207 12.61 16.99 -18.42
N ALA A 208 11.67 16.20 -17.87
CA ALA A 208 11.41 14.82 -18.24
C ALA A 208 10.08 14.68 -19.00
N LYS A 209 9.95 13.61 -19.76
CA LYS A 209 8.75 13.21 -20.50
C LYS A 209 8.36 11.78 -20.13
N PHE A 210 7.22 11.36 -20.68
CA PHE A 210 6.77 9.99 -20.59
C PHE A 210 7.86 9.01 -21.03
N GLY A 211 8.20 8.05 -20.18
CA GLY A 211 9.18 7.00 -20.48
C GLY A 211 10.65 7.39 -20.41
N ASP A 212 10.99 8.65 -20.12
CA ASP A 212 12.39 9.09 -20.08
C ASP A 212 13.22 8.35 -19.01
N PHE A 213 12.57 7.76 -18.01
CA PHE A 213 13.21 6.97 -16.94
C PHE A 213 12.80 5.49 -16.96
N ALA A 214 12.39 4.94 -18.11
CA ALA A 214 11.99 3.53 -18.24
C ALA A 214 13.06 2.54 -17.73
N ASP A 215 14.34 2.84 -18.00
CA ASP A 215 15.49 2.01 -17.62
C ASP A 215 16.23 2.52 -16.37
N ASP A 216 15.75 3.60 -15.74
CA ASP A 216 16.35 4.19 -14.53
C ASP A 216 15.30 4.39 -13.43
N PRO A 217 14.87 3.29 -12.77
CA PRO A 217 13.82 3.35 -11.76
C PRO A 217 14.22 4.22 -10.55
N ILE A 218 15.51 4.27 -10.19
CA ILE A 218 16.01 5.11 -9.10
C ILE A 218 15.86 6.59 -9.45
N LYS A 219 16.19 6.98 -10.68
CA LYS A 219 15.98 8.35 -11.15
C LYS A 219 14.51 8.71 -11.19
N ALA A 220 13.63 7.79 -11.63
CA ALA A 220 12.19 8.01 -11.64
C ALA A 220 11.65 8.35 -10.24
N VAL A 221 11.92 7.49 -9.25
CA VAL A 221 11.44 7.72 -7.88
C VAL A 221 12.10 8.93 -7.21
N SER A 222 13.38 9.18 -7.49
CA SER A 222 14.09 10.34 -6.91
C SER A 222 13.54 11.67 -7.44
N THR A 223 13.08 11.68 -8.69
CA THR A 223 12.59 12.88 -9.36
C THR A 223 11.14 13.15 -8.98
N VAL A 224 10.28 12.14 -9.06
CA VAL A 224 8.82 12.32 -8.97
C VAL A 224 8.07 11.25 -8.17
N GLY A 225 8.78 10.47 -7.35
CA GLY A 225 8.19 9.44 -6.50
C GLY A 225 7.86 9.93 -5.08
N ASP A 226 7.81 8.96 -4.17
CA ASP A 226 7.66 9.17 -2.73
C ASP A 226 8.60 8.20 -1.98
N PRO A 227 8.93 8.43 -0.70
CA PRO A 227 9.92 7.61 -0.01
C PRO A 227 9.51 6.14 0.16
N MET A 228 8.20 5.83 0.16
CA MET A 228 7.71 4.47 0.34
C MET A 228 8.09 3.58 -0.86
N GLN A 229 8.06 4.11 -2.08
CA GLN A 229 8.34 3.34 -3.29
C GLN A 229 9.73 2.66 -3.32
N PRO A 230 10.87 3.36 -3.13
CA PRO A 230 12.18 2.70 -3.09
C PRO A 230 12.34 1.78 -1.86
N ALA A 231 11.74 2.13 -0.72
CA ALA A 231 11.76 1.28 0.46
C ALA A 231 11.03 -0.06 0.25
N LEU A 232 9.81 -0.01 -0.29
CA LEU A 232 9.01 -1.21 -0.55
C LEU A 232 9.64 -2.05 -1.67
N ALA A 233 10.11 -1.41 -2.74
CA ALA A 233 10.85 -2.09 -3.80
C ALA A 233 12.11 -2.80 -3.27
N GLY A 234 12.89 -2.15 -2.41
CA GLY A 234 14.06 -2.75 -1.77
C GLY A 234 13.69 -4.00 -0.98
N LEU A 235 12.69 -3.93 -0.09
CA LEU A 235 12.22 -5.09 0.67
C LEU A 235 11.79 -6.26 -0.24
N VAL A 236 11.07 -5.97 -1.32
CA VAL A 236 10.66 -6.98 -2.32
C VAL A 236 11.89 -7.59 -3.00
N LEU A 237 12.80 -6.77 -3.52
CA LEU A 237 14.02 -7.22 -4.21
C LEU A 237 14.91 -8.08 -3.32
N GLY A 238 14.98 -7.77 -2.02
CA GLY A 238 15.76 -8.53 -1.06
C GLY A 238 15.13 -9.87 -0.67
N ALA A 239 13.80 -9.94 -0.61
CA ALA A 239 13.09 -11.12 -0.13
C ALA A 239 12.68 -12.10 -1.24
N ALA A 240 12.26 -11.59 -2.40
CA ALA A 240 11.64 -12.38 -3.46
C ALA A 240 12.61 -13.36 -4.14
N GLY A 241 13.92 -13.20 -3.97
CA GLY A 241 14.90 -14.21 -4.38
C GLY A 241 14.87 -15.49 -3.53
N ARG A 242 14.13 -15.52 -2.41
CA ARG A 242 14.12 -16.63 -1.44
C ARG A 242 12.73 -17.09 -1.03
N VAL A 243 11.82 -16.16 -0.77
CA VAL A 243 10.44 -16.45 -0.34
C VAL A 243 9.43 -15.68 -1.18
N PRO A 244 8.18 -16.14 -1.31
CA PRO A 244 7.16 -15.35 -1.96
C PRO A 244 6.89 -14.03 -1.24
N VAL A 245 6.49 -13.02 -2.02
CA VAL A 245 6.16 -11.68 -1.52
C VAL A 245 4.82 -11.23 -2.09
N ILE A 246 3.88 -10.89 -1.20
CA ILE A 246 2.64 -10.20 -1.55
C ILE A 246 2.84 -8.71 -1.32
N MET A 247 2.89 -7.93 -2.40
CA MET A 247 2.84 -6.48 -2.37
C MET A 247 1.41 -6.03 -2.08
N ALA A 248 1.15 -5.58 -0.85
CA ALA A 248 -0.18 -5.36 -0.30
C ALA A 248 -0.62 -3.89 -0.44
N GLY A 249 -1.44 -3.56 -1.43
CA GLY A 249 -1.93 -2.20 -1.62
C GLY A 249 -2.69 -1.99 -2.92
N GLY A 250 -2.98 -0.73 -3.22
CA GLY A 250 -3.73 -0.32 -4.40
C GLY A 250 -2.83 -0.08 -5.61
N THR A 251 -3.18 0.93 -6.42
CA THR A 251 -2.42 1.31 -7.62
C THR A 251 -0.99 1.78 -7.33
N GLN A 252 -0.68 2.11 -6.07
CA GLN A 252 0.68 2.34 -5.58
C GLN A 252 1.59 1.13 -5.83
N MET A 253 1.07 -0.09 -5.67
CA MET A 253 1.84 -1.31 -5.90
C MET A 253 2.19 -1.51 -7.37
N ALA A 254 1.46 -0.91 -8.31
CA ALA A 254 1.86 -0.93 -9.72
C ALA A 254 3.14 -0.13 -9.95
N ALA A 255 3.28 1.06 -9.33
CA ALA A 255 4.52 1.83 -9.43
C ALA A 255 5.71 1.07 -8.80
N VAL A 256 5.51 0.45 -7.64
CA VAL A 256 6.55 -0.39 -7.04
C VAL A 256 6.88 -1.60 -7.92
N LEU A 257 5.89 -2.23 -8.56
CA LEU A 257 6.12 -3.36 -9.48
C LEU A 257 6.95 -2.94 -10.69
N ALA A 258 6.72 -1.74 -11.23
CA ALA A 258 7.53 -1.19 -12.32
C ALA A 258 8.99 -1.00 -11.87
N VAL A 259 9.22 -0.44 -10.68
CA VAL A 259 10.56 -0.27 -10.08
C VAL A 259 11.24 -1.64 -9.87
N VAL A 260 10.53 -2.62 -9.31
CA VAL A 260 11.06 -3.97 -9.09
C VAL A 260 11.43 -4.64 -10.41
N LYS A 261 10.54 -4.60 -11.41
CA LYS A 261 10.78 -5.17 -12.76
C LYS A 261 12.02 -4.56 -13.40
N ALA A 262 12.14 -3.23 -13.40
CA ALA A 262 13.28 -2.55 -14.01
C ALA A 262 14.59 -2.81 -13.26
N SER A 263 14.52 -3.04 -11.94
CA SER A 263 15.70 -3.29 -11.10
C SER A 263 16.19 -4.75 -11.17
N ASN A 264 15.26 -5.72 -11.13
CA ASN A 264 15.57 -7.14 -11.24
C ASN A 264 14.32 -7.93 -11.67
N PRO A 265 14.16 -8.27 -12.96
CA PRO A 265 13.00 -9.02 -13.43
C PRO A 265 12.97 -10.48 -12.93
N ASP A 266 14.10 -11.06 -12.53
CA ASP A 266 14.20 -12.48 -12.14
C ASP A 266 13.43 -12.79 -10.85
N VAL A 267 13.16 -11.78 -10.01
CA VAL A 267 12.42 -12.00 -8.76
C VAL A 267 10.90 -12.02 -8.96
N LEU A 268 10.40 -11.64 -10.14
CA LEU A 268 8.97 -11.53 -10.42
C LEU A 268 8.23 -12.87 -10.33
N ASP A 269 8.96 -13.99 -10.42
CA ASP A 269 8.40 -15.33 -10.26
C ASP A 269 7.80 -15.57 -8.86
N ASN A 270 8.32 -14.89 -7.86
CA ASN A 270 7.91 -14.98 -6.45
C ASN A 270 7.07 -13.78 -5.97
N VAL A 271 6.66 -12.88 -6.87
CA VAL A 271 5.92 -11.66 -6.51
C VAL A 271 4.47 -11.76 -6.94
N ALA A 272 3.56 -11.30 -6.08
CA ALA A 272 2.17 -11.04 -6.42
C ALA A 272 1.71 -9.69 -5.86
N VAL A 273 0.73 -9.09 -6.52
CA VAL A 273 0.04 -7.91 -5.99
C VAL A 273 -1.23 -8.35 -5.28
N GLY A 274 -1.40 -7.92 -4.03
CA GLY A 274 -2.54 -8.21 -3.19
C GLY A 274 -3.30 -6.95 -2.83
N THR A 275 -4.59 -6.90 -3.15
CA THR A 275 -5.43 -5.71 -2.92
C THR A 275 -6.79 -6.08 -2.32
N THR A 276 -7.76 -5.16 -2.33
CA THR A 276 -9.15 -5.42 -1.93
C THR A 276 -10.06 -5.57 -3.14
N ARG A 277 -11.22 -6.22 -2.95
CA ARG A 277 -12.24 -6.25 -4.01
C ARG A 277 -12.70 -4.85 -4.46
N TRP A 278 -12.63 -3.87 -3.57
CA TRP A 278 -13.07 -2.50 -3.86
C TRP A 278 -12.13 -1.82 -4.86
N ILE A 279 -10.81 -2.13 -4.82
CA ILE A 279 -9.87 -1.67 -5.86
C ILE A 279 -10.16 -2.35 -7.20
N LEU A 280 -10.47 -3.65 -7.21
CA LEU A 280 -10.81 -4.35 -8.45
C LEU A 280 -12.15 -3.89 -9.06
N ALA A 281 -13.09 -3.44 -8.23
CA ALA A 281 -14.40 -2.97 -8.66
C ALA A 281 -14.46 -1.46 -8.97
N ASP A 282 -13.37 -0.72 -8.72
CA ASP A 282 -13.28 0.72 -8.94
C ASP A 282 -13.33 1.04 -10.45
N LYS A 283 -14.49 1.50 -10.93
CA LYS A 283 -14.70 1.87 -12.34
C LYS A 283 -13.90 3.10 -12.78
N THR A 284 -13.30 3.82 -11.84
CA THR A 284 -12.46 5.00 -12.11
C THR A 284 -10.97 4.69 -12.12
N ALA A 285 -10.60 3.42 -11.96
CA ALA A 285 -9.22 2.94 -11.98
C ALA A 285 -9.12 1.65 -12.82
N ASP A 286 -7.90 1.29 -13.20
CA ASP A 286 -7.64 0.04 -13.93
C ASP A 286 -6.39 -0.66 -13.38
N MET A 287 -6.54 -1.18 -12.15
CA MET A 287 -5.45 -1.90 -11.48
C MET A 287 -5.00 -3.13 -12.28
N LYS A 288 -5.96 -3.82 -12.93
CA LYS A 288 -5.66 -5.00 -13.74
C LYS A 288 -4.85 -4.63 -14.98
N GLY A 289 -5.25 -3.59 -15.70
CA GLY A 289 -4.53 -3.08 -16.87
C GLY A 289 -3.13 -2.62 -16.50
N LEU A 290 -2.97 -1.86 -15.40
CA LEU A 290 -1.65 -1.42 -14.92
C LEU A 290 -0.72 -2.61 -14.64
N VAL A 291 -1.19 -3.61 -13.88
CA VAL A 291 -0.36 -4.79 -13.59
C VAL A 291 -0.02 -5.55 -14.86
N ALA A 292 -1.00 -5.79 -15.74
CA ALA A 292 -0.80 -6.54 -16.99
C ALA A 292 0.15 -5.84 -17.98
N GLU A 293 0.17 -4.51 -18.00
CA GLU A 293 1.10 -3.71 -18.82
C GLU A 293 2.55 -3.83 -18.29
N ILE A 294 2.71 -3.93 -16.96
CA ILE A 294 4.02 -3.97 -16.32
C ILE A 294 4.59 -5.39 -16.36
N ALA A 295 3.92 -6.39 -15.80
CA ALA A 295 4.46 -7.74 -15.66
C ALA A 295 3.39 -8.82 -15.54
N ASP A 296 3.71 -10.03 -15.98
CA ASP A 296 2.83 -11.19 -15.86
C ASP A 296 2.86 -11.80 -14.44
N VAL A 297 2.48 -11.01 -13.44
CA VAL A 297 2.41 -11.42 -12.01
C VAL A 297 0.96 -11.60 -11.55
N PRO A 298 0.68 -12.47 -10.56
CA PRO A 298 -0.67 -12.60 -10.02
C PRO A 298 -1.20 -11.30 -9.43
N LEU A 299 -2.45 -10.94 -9.80
CA LEU A 299 -3.23 -9.91 -9.11
C LEU A 299 -4.35 -10.59 -8.32
N LEU A 300 -4.25 -10.49 -7.00
CA LEU A 300 -5.13 -11.11 -6.03
C LEU A 300 -5.87 -10.04 -5.24
N ALA A 301 -7.08 -10.34 -4.78
CA ALA A 301 -7.80 -9.45 -3.88
C ALA A 301 -8.59 -10.19 -2.80
N ALA A 302 -8.59 -9.63 -1.58
CA ALA A 302 -9.48 -10.10 -0.53
C ALA A 302 -10.95 -9.76 -0.88
N ASP A 303 -11.82 -10.76 -0.88
CA ASP A 303 -13.26 -10.63 -1.13
C ASP A 303 -14.02 -10.17 0.13
N MET A 304 -13.54 -9.10 0.78
CA MET A 304 -14.19 -8.56 1.99
C MET A 304 -15.51 -7.87 1.63
N ASP A 305 -16.57 -8.07 2.41
CA ASP A 305 -17.89 -7.47 2.15
C ASP A 305 -18.44 -6.77 3.39
N PHE A 306 -18.60 -5.44 3.30
CA PHE A 306 -19.11 -4.60 4.39
C PHE A 306 -20.57 -4.18 4.19
N GLY A 307 -21.26 -4.68 3.15
CA GLY A 307 -22.65 -4.31 2.86
C GLY A 307 -23.63 -4.68 3.97
N ARG A 308 -23.30 -5.70 4.77
CA ARG A 308 -24.09 -6.13 5.94
C ARG A 308 -23.63 -5.54 7.27
N SER A 309 -22.65 -4.65 7.26
CA SER A 309 -22.12 -4.05 8.48
C SER A 309 -23.19 -3.27 9.26
N ARG A 310 -23.15 -3.34 10.59
CA ARG A 310 -23.97 -2.50 11.47
C ARG A 310 -23.47 -1.06 11.59
N PHE A 311 -22.26 -0.77 11.11
CA PHE A 311 -21.65 0.56 11.15
C PHE A 311 -21.59 1.19 9.76
N ASP A 312 -22.18 2.38 9.62
CA ASP A 312 -22.22 3.11 8.34
C ASP A 312 -20.83 3.52 7.85
N GLY A 313 -19.89 3.78 8.78
CA GLY A 313 -18.49 4.03 8.44
C GLY A 313 -17.83 2.87 7.68
N LEU A 314 -18.17 1.62 8.00
CA LEU A 314 -17.68 0.46 7.24
C LEU A 314 -18.44 0.29 5.93
N LYS A 315 -19.78 0.49 5.93
CA LYS A 315 -20.57 0.44 4.69
C LYS A 315 -20.08 1.42 3.62
N ALA A 316 -19.46 2.54 4.00
CA ALA A 316 -18.91 3.51 3.06
C ALA A 316 -17.85 2.93 2.11
N TYR A 317 -17.16 1.85 2.49
CA TYR A 317 -16.22 1.15 1.58
C TYR A 317 -16.94 0.57 0.35
N GLU A 318 -18.21 0.16 0.51
CA GLU A 318 -19.05 -0.33 -0.59
C GLU A 318 -19.42 0.78 -1.60
N ALA A 319 -19.38 2.03 -1.15
CA ALA A 319 -19.59 3.21 -1.98
C ALA A 319 -18.30 3.76 -2.60
N GLY A 320 -17.17 3.05 -2.46
CA GLY A 320 -15.89 3.43 -3.06
C GLY A 320 -15.03 4.39 -2.22
N VAL A 321 -15.36 4.60 -0.95
CA VAL A 321 -14.55 5.42 -0.03
C VAL A 321 -13.42 4.59 0.59
N VAL A 322 -12.23 5.17 0.74
CA VAL A 322 -10.99 4.51 1.21
C VAL A 322 -10.51 3.39 0.27
N LYS A 323 -11.25 2.28 0.22
CA LYS A 323 -11.02 1.02 -0.54
C LYS A 323 -9.78 0.23 -0.14
N GLU A 324 -8.65 0.87 0.16
CA GLU A 324 -7.38 0.20 0.45
C GLU A 324 -6.47 1.13 1.27
N GLY A 325 -5.44 0.55 1.87
CA GLY A 325 -4.39 1.24 2.60
C GLY A 325 -3.90 0.37 3.75
N VAL A 326 -2.69 0.64 4.22
CA VAL A 326 -2.08 -0.07 5.36
C VAL A 326 -2.03 -1.59 5.11
N GLY A 327 -1.91 -1.99 3.84
CA GLY A 327 -1.88 -3.38 3.38
C GLY A 327 -3.10 -4.22 3.76
N CYS A 328 -4.29 -3.61 3.91
CA CYS A 328 -5.46 -4.30 4.46
C CYS A 328 -5.93 -5.47 3.60
N GLY A 329 -5.86 -5.35 2.27
CA GLY A 329 -6.14 -6.44 1.34
C GLY A 329 -5.20 -7.63 1.53
N GLY A 330 -3.89 -7.37 1.54
CA GLY A 330 -2.87 -8.40 1.76
C GLY A 330 -2.95 -9.06 3.14
N ALA A 331 -3.19 -8.28 4.19
CA ALA A 331 -3.33 -8.79 5.56
C ALA A 331 -4.56 -9.70 5.70
N ALA A 332 -5.70 -9.32 5.12
CA ALA A 332 -6.91 -10.14 5.09
C ALA A 332 -6.67 -11.48 4.37
N MET A 333 -6.03 -11.46 3.19
CA MET A 333 -5.65 -12.68 2.48
C MET A 333 -4.71 -13.57 3.30
N ALA A 334 -3.71 -12.96 3.96
CA ALA A 334 -2.77 -13.70 4.80
C ALA A 334 -3.48 -14.40 5.98
N ALA A 335 -4.46 -13.73 6.60
CA ALA A 335 -5.29 -14.33 7.65
C ALA A 335 -6.12 -15.51 7.13
N MET A 336 -6.73 -15.37 5.95
CA MET A 336 -7.49 -16.45 5.29
C MET A 336 -6.60 -17.64 4.95
N LEU A 337 -5.39 -17.40 4.42
CA LEU A 337 -4.43 -18.43 4.03
C LEU A 337 -3.82 -19.16 5.24
N LYS A 338 -3.31 -18.42 6.23
CA LYS A 338 -2.70 -18.97 7.44
C LYS A 338 -3.69 -19.83 8.23
N SER A 339 -4.97 -19.42 8.27
CA SER A 339 -6.03 -20.13 8.98
C SER A 339 -6.66 -21.28 8.19
N ASN A 340 -6.16 -21.57 6.98
CA ASN A 340 -6.75 -22.54 6.06
C ASN A 340 -8.25 -22.30 5.81
N GLY A 341 -8.65 -21.04 5.68
CA GLY A 341 -10.02 -20.63 5.37
C GLY A 341 -10.97 -20.66 6.57
N LYS A 342 -10.47 -20.90 7.79
CA LYS A 342 -11.28 -20.76 9.02
C LYS A 342 -11.63 -19.29 9.28
N ILE A 343 -10.70 -18.38 9.01
CA ILE A 343 -10.98 -16.94 8.95
C ILE A 343 -11.56 -16.67 7.56
N THR A 344 -12.88 -16.57 7.50
CA THR A 344 -13.62 -16.17 6.29
C THR A 344 -13.85 -14.66 6.30
N LYS A 345 -14.33 -14.09 5.19
CA LYS A 345 -14.76 -12.69 5.12
C LYS A 345 -15.81 -12.33 6.18
N LYS A 346 -16.68 -13.28 6.55
CA LYS A 346 -17.70 -13.08 7.59
C LYS A 346 -17.07 -12.98 8.98
N VAL A 347 -16.18 -13.91 9.32
CA VAL A 347 -15.48 -13.90 10.62
C VAL A 347 -14.62 -12.64 10.73
N LEU A 348 -13.96 -12.26 9.64
CA LEU A 348 -13.16 -11.03 9.58
C LEU A 348 -14.03 -9.78 9.77
N LEU A 349 -15.20 -9.69 9.14
CA LEU A 349 -16.14 -8.59 9.34
C LEU A 349 -16.58 -8.49 10.81
N GLU A 350 -16.95 -9.61 11.44
CA GLU A 350 -17.37 -9.62 12.85
C GLU A 350 -16.26 -9.07 13.78
N GLU A 351 -15.01 -9.45 13.53
CA GLU A 351 -13.86 -8.94 14.29
C GLU A 351 -13.60 -7.43 14.03
N ILE A 352 -13.70 -6.99 12.78
CA ILE A 352 -13.59 -5.57 12.41
C ILE A 352 -14.68 -4.75 13.11
N GLU A 353 -15.92 -5.23 13.13
CA GLU A 353 -17.02 -4.57 13.84
C GLU A 353 -16.81 -4.51 15.35
N ASN A 354 -16.23 -5.55 15.96
CA ASN A 354 -15.91 -5.55 17.38
C ASN A 354 -14.84 -4.51 17.72
N ASN A 355 -13.78 -4.44 16.92
CA ASN A 355 -12.72 -3.45 17.07
C ASN A 355 -13.23 -2.02 16.78
N TYR A 356 -14.08 -1.84 15.76
CA TYR A 356 -14.74 -0.57 15.46
C TYR A 356 -15.53 -0.06 16.67
N LYS A 357 -16.34 -0.93 17.30
CA LYS A 357 -17.13 -0.59 18.49
C LYS A 357 -16.25 -0.09 19.64
N GLN A 358 -15.11 -0.74 19.87
CA GLN A 358 -14.18 -0.33 20.93
C GLN A 358 -13.61 1.06 20.64
N LEU A 359 -13.19 1.34 19.40
CA LEU A 359 -12.66 2.64 19.01
C LEU A 359 -13.67 3.78 19.17
N VAL A 360 -14.93 3.56 18.81
CA VAL A 360 -15.98 4.59 18.93
C VAL A 360 -16.40 4.81 20.39
N ASN A 361 -16.39 3.77 21.22
CA ASN A 361 -16.75 3.87 22.64
C ASN A 361 -15.65 4.47 23.53
N THR A 362 -14.46 4.75 22.98
CA THR A 362 -13.33 5.36 23.72
C THR A 362 -13.30 6.90 23.60
N LYS A 363 -14.37 7.51 23.05
CA LYS A 363 -14.54 8.97 22.96
C LYS A 363 -15.13 9.58 24.22
#